data_AF-A0A078JIY7-F1
#
_entry.id   AF-A0A078JIY7-F1
#
_cell.length_a   1.000
_cell.length_b   1.000
_cell.length_c   1.000
_cell.angle_alpha   90.00
_cell.angle_beta   90.00
_cell.angle_gamma   90.00
#
_symmetry.space_group_name_H-M   'P 1'
#
loop_
_entity.id
_entity.type
_entity.pdbx_description
1 polymer ?
#
loop_
_entity_poly.entity_id
_entity_poly.type
_entity_poly.pdbx_seq_one_letter_code
_entity_poly.pdbx_strand_id
1 'polypeptide(L)'
;YFTVKEKRWVVFRREEDPTSVPVEWICWLNGQRKRAPTPEELAELEARRERVKLNVARLKKEEEERKAREGTGRKITSIGKVEGPDLTSFVRHFPADSKGITFSTASS
;
A
#
# COMPACT_ATOMS: atom_id res chain seq x y z
N TYR A 1 6.52 1.79 -46.63
CA TYR A 1 5.07 1.63 -46.39
C TYR A 1 4.69 2.45 -45.15
N PHE A 2 3.80 3.43 -45.28
CA PHE A 2 3.24 4.13 -44.11
C PHE A 2 2.04 3.34 -43.60
N THR A 3 2.13 2.77 -42.40
CA THR A 3 0.96 2.18 -41.72
C THR A 3 0.07 3.32 -41.23
N VAL A 4 -1.15 3.40 -41.76
CA VAL A 4 -2.17 4.34 -41.26
C VAL A 4 -2.47 3.99 -39.81
N LYS A 5 -2.21 4.92 -38.88
CA LYS A 5 -2.60 4.78 -37.47
C LYS A 5 -4.07 5.18 -37.32
N GLU A 6 -4.85 4.35 -36.64
CA GLU A 6 -6.22 4.66 -36.26
C GLU A 6 -6.23 5.94 -35.39
N LYS A 7 -7.02 6.94 -35.79
CA LYS A 7 -7.16 8.19 -35.03
C LYS A 7 -8.30 8.05 -34.03
N ARG A 8 -8.04 8.40 -32.76
CA ARG A 8 -9.01 8.38 -31.66
C ARG A 8 -8.96 9.74 -30.95
N TRP A 9 -10.10 10.30 -30.57
CA TRP A 9 -10.20 11.61 -29.91
C TRP A 9 -11.36 11.66 -28.92
N VAL A 10 -11.31 12.64 -28.00
CA VAL A 10 -12.35 12.94 -27.01
C VAL A 10 -12.86 14.36 -27.25
N VAL A 11 -14.14 14.60 -26.99
CA VAL A 11 -14.75 15.94 -27.02
C VAL A 11 -15.28 16.24 -25.62
N PHE A 12 -14.72 17.27 -24.98
CA PHE A 12 -15.13 17.68 -23.64
C PHE A 12 -16.38 18.57 -23.71
N ARG A 13 -17.30 18.39 -22.76
CA ARG A 13 -18.57 19.12 -22.72
C ARG A 13 -18.43 20.53 -22.12
N ARG A 14 -17.42 20.75 -21.27
CA ARG A 14 -17.20 22.01 -20.52
C ARG A 14 -15.70 22.28 -20.43
N GLU A 15 -15.09 22.14 -19.26
CA GLU A 15 -13.64 22.26 -19.09
C GLU A 15 -12.93 21.08 -19.77
N GLU A 16 -11.88 21.41 -20.50
CA GLU A 16 -10.92 20.46 -21.05
C GLU A 16 -9.94 20.05 -19.94
N ASP A 17 -10.45 19.26 -19.00
CA ASP A 17 -9.66 18.63 -17.96
C ASP A 17 -9.35 17.19 -18.36
N PRO A 18 -8.10 16.87 -18.76
CA PRO A 18 -7.71 15.51 -19.12
C PRO A 18 -7.87 14.50 -17.96
N THR A 19 -7.85 14.95 -16.71
CA THR A 19 -8.00 14.08 -15.53
C THR A 19 -9.44 13.61 -15.32
N SER A 20 -10.40 14.23 -16.00
CA SER A 20 -11.81 13.83 -16.00
C SER A 20 -12.10 12.59 -16.86
N VAL A 21 -11.16 12.19 -17.74
CA VAL A 21 -11.33 11.01 -18.61
C VAL A 21 -11.08 9.74 -17.80
N PRO A 22 -12.03 8.79 -17.72
CA PRO A 22 -11.81 7.52 -17.03
C PRO A 22 -10.64 6.73 -17.65
N VAL A 23 -9.86 6.03 -16.82
CA VAL A 23 -8.67 5.30 -17.26
C VAL A 23 -8.96 4.28 -18.37
N GLU A 24 -10.15 3.70 -18.38
CA GLU A 24 -10.62 2.75 -19.38
C GLU A 24 -10.72 3.39 -20.77
N TRP A 25 -11.19 4.64 -20.81
CA TRP A 25 -11.22 5.47 -22.01
C TRP A 25 -9.82 5.94 -22.40
N ILE A 26 -8.97 6.32 -21.44
CA ILE A 26 -7.56 6.68 -21.69
C ILE A 26 -6.81 5.52 -22.36
N CYS A 27 -6.94 4.30 -21.85
CA CYS A 27 -6.33 3.10 -22.42
C CYS A 27 -6.79 2.84 -23.86
N TRP A 28 -8.06 3.12 -24.19
CA TRP A 28 -8.56 3.04 -25.56
C TRP A 28 -8.01 4.18 -26.42
N LEU A 29 -8.04 5.43 -25.97
CA LEU A 29 -7.48 6.57 -26.72
C LEU A 29 -6.00 6.38 -27.05
N ASN A 30 -5.22 5.82 -26.12
CA ASN A 30 -3.79 5.55 -26.29
C ASN A 30 -3.47 4.32 -27.15
N GLY A 31 -4.47 3.59 -27.65
CA GLY A 31 -4.26 2.39 -28.46
C GLY A 31 -3.90 1.14 -27.66
N GLN A 32 -3.79 1.21 -26.34
CA GLN A 32 -3.51 0.04 -25.48
C GLN A 32 -4.68 -0.95 -25.50
N ARG A 33 -5.92 -0.45 -25.63
CA ARG A 33 -7.13 -1.25 -25.79
C ARG A 33 -7.65 -1.18 -27.23
N LYS A 34 -7.93 -2.32 -27.85
CA LYS A 34 -8.46 -2.38 -29.23
C LYS A 34 -9.91 -1.92 -29.36
N ARG A 35 -10.75 -2.21 -28.35
CA ARG A 35 -12.18 -1.90 -28.33
C ARG A 35 -12.47 -0.84 -27.28
N ALA A 36 -13.41 0.05 -27.56
CA ALA A 36 -13.88 1.02 -26.56
C ALA A 36 -14.52 0.29 -25.37
N PRO A 37 -14.42 0.83 -24.15
CA PRO A 37 -15.12 0.29 -22.99
C PRO A 37 -16.64 0.35 -23.21
N THR A 38 -17.37 -0.66 -22.72
CA THR A 38 -18.84 -0.66 -22.80
C THR A 38 -19.47 0.10 -21.62
N PRO A 39 -20.69 0.64 -21.76
CA PRO A 39 -21.38 1.31 -20.65
C PRO A 39 -21.58 0.40 -19.43
N GLU A 40 -21.85 -0.88 -19.68
CA GLU A 40 -22.04 -1.91 -18.64
C GLU A 40 -20.73 -2.17 -17.86
N GLU A 41 -19.61 -2.33 -18.57
CA GLU A 41 -18.28 -2.47 -17.97
C GLU A 41 -17.94 -1.26 -17.07
N LEU A 42 -18.22 -0.05 -17.55
CA LEU A 42 -17.99 1.18 -16.78
C LEU A 42 -18.85 1.23 -15.52
N ALA A 43 -20.13 0.83 -15.62
CA ALA A 43 -21.03 0.80 -14.48
C ALA A 43 -20.58 -0.22 -13.42
N GLU A 44 -20.11 -1.40 -13.84
CA GLU A 44 -19.58 -2.41 -12.94
C GLU A 44 -18.29 -1.94 -12.23
N LEU A 45 -17.39 -1.30 -12.98
CA LEU A 45 -16.16 -0.75 -12.42
C LEU A 45 -16.44 0.38 -11.43
N GLU A 46 -17.41 1.25 -11.71
CA GLU A 46 -17.86 2.30 -10.79
C GLU A 46 -18.46 1.68 -9.52
N ALA A 47 -19.34 0.67 -9.65
CA ALA A 47 -19.90 -0.04 -8.50
C ALA A 47 -18.81 -0.69 -7.63
N ARG A 48 -17.77 -1.25 -8.25
CA ARG A 48 -16.61 -1.79 -7.54
C ARG A 48 -15.83 -0.69 -6.83
N ARG A 49 -15.60 0.46 -7.46
CA ARG A 49 -14.91 1.62 -6.86
C ARG A 49 -15.67 2.13 -5.64
N GLU A 50 -16.98 2.30 -5.75
CA GLU A 50 -17.82 2.74 -4.63
C GLU A 50 -17.83 1.70 -3.49
N ARG A 51 -17.88 0.40 -3.81
CA ARG A 51 -17.74 -0.65 -2.78
C ARG A 51 -16.40 -0.58 -2.05
N VAL A 52 -15.31 -0.37 -2.78
CA VAL A 52 -13.97 -0.21 -2.19
C VAL A 52 -13.93 1.02 -1.28
N LYS A 53 -14.49 2.15 -1.72
CA LYS A 53 -14.57 3.39 -0.95
C LYS A 53 -15.33 3.20 0.36
N LEU A 54 -16.48 2.51 0.32
CA LEU A 54 -17.23 2.14 1.52
C LEU A 54 -16.43 1.24 2.46
N ASN A 55 -15.76 0.22 1.93
CA ASN A 55 -14.91 -0.67 2.72
C ASN A 55 -13.75 0.07 3.38
N VAL A 56 -13.10 0.99 2.67
CA VAL A 56 -12.02 1.83 3.21
C VAL A 56 -12.53 2.71 4.34
N ALA A 57 -13.69 3.35 4.17
CA ALA A 57 -14.30 4.15 5.24
C ALA A 57 -14.60 3.30 6.49
N ARG A 58 -15.14 2.10 6.29
CA ARG A 58 -15.40 1.15 7.38
C ARG A 58 -14.12 0.75 8.11
N LEU A 59 -13.08 0.35 7.38
CA LEU A 59 -11.80 -0.09 7.95
C LEU A 59 -11.09 1.05 8.68
N LYS A 60 -11.14 2.28 8.16
CA LYS A 60 -10.59 3.45 8.86
C LYS A 60 -11.27 3.68 10.20
N LYS A 61 -12.61 3.57 10.24
CA LYS A 61 -13.39 3.69 11.49
C LYS A 61 -13.03 2.57 12.48
N GLU A 62 -12.98 1.32 12.01
CA GLU A 62 -12.60 0.17 12.84
C GLU A 62 -11.17 0.31 13.38
N GLU A 63 -10.23 0.79 12.57
CA GLU A 63 -8.85 1.06 12.99
C GLU A 63 -8.78 2.18 14.04
N GLU A 64 -9.56 3.24 13.88
CA GLU A 64 -9.66 4.33 14.84
C GLU A 64 -10.24 3.85 16.18
N GLU A 65 -11.32 3.06 16.15
CA GLU A 65 -11.91 2.44 17.34
C GLU A 65 -10.92 1.48 18.02
N ARG A 66 -10.17 0.70 17.24
CA ARG A 66 -9.11 -0.18 17.74
C ARG A 66 -7.99 0.64 18.39
N LYS A 67 -7.53 1.71 17.74
CA LYS A 67 -6.52 2.63 18.30
C LYS A 67 -7.01 3.29 19.58
N ALA A 68 -8.28 3.69 19.66
CA ALA A 68 -8.87 4.28 20.87
C ALA A 68 -8.95 3.26 22.02
N ARG A 69 -9.31 2.00 21.73
CA ARG A 69 -9.32 0.91 22.72
C ARG A 69 -7.91 0.51 23.17
N GLU A 70 -6.95 0.47 22.25
CA GLU A 70 -5.55 0.13 22.53
C GLU A 70 -4.76 1.30 23.15
N GLY A 71 -5.23 2.53 22.98
CA GLY A 71 -4.63 3.79 23.45
C GLY A 71 -4.58 3.98 24.97
N THR A 72 -5.13 3.04 25.75
CA THR A 72 -5.08 3.07 27.23
C THR A 72 -4.30 1.89 27.83
N GLY A 73 -3.75 0.97 27.01
CA GLY A 73 -3.43 -0.37 27.53
C GLY A 73 -2.16 -1.06 27.06
N ARG A 74 -1.44 -0.58 26.04
CA ARG A 74 -0.05 -1.08 25.85
C ARG A 74 0.86 -0.32 26.79
N LYS A 75 0.79 -0.67 28.08
CA LYS A 75 2.04 -0.81 28.83
C LYS A 75 2.92 -1.64 27.91
N ILE A 76 3.88 -0.99 27.26
CA ILE A 76 5.19 -1.60 27.07
C ILE A 76 5.44 -2.17 28.47
N THR A 77 5.26 -3.48 28.64
CA THR A 77 5.79 -4.15 29.80
C THR A 77 7.27 -3.87 29.64
N SER A 78 7.74 -2.79 30.27
CA SER A 78 9.11 -2.67 30.67
C SER A 78 9.35 -4.00 31.33
N ILE A 79 10.10 -4.85 30.62
CA ILE A 79 10.44 -6.18 31.11
C ILE A 79 11.40 -5.88 32.25
N GLY A 80 10.80 -5.55 33.39
CA GLY A 80 11.48 -5.18 34.60
C GLY A 80 12.09 -6.46 35.09
N LYS A 81 13.28 -6.80 34.58
CA LYS A 81 14.18 -7.79 35.15
C LYS A 81 13.45 -9.05 35.67
N VAL A 82 12.54 -9.59 34.87
CA VAL A 82 12.01 -10.95 35.09
C VAL A 82 12.83 -11.82 34.16
N GLU A 83 13.54 -12.77 34.75
CA GLU A 83 14.40 -13.74 34.09
C GLU A 83 13.66 -14.36 32.89
N GLY A 84 14.00 -13.86 31.69
CA GLY A 84 13.47 -14.37 30.45
C GLY A 84 14.02 -15.77 30.16
N PRO A 85 13.42 -16.50 29.19
CA PRO A 85 13.90 -17.82 28.80
C PRO A 85 15.39 -17.79 28.48
N ASP A 86 16.11 -18.82 28.93
CA ASP A 86 17.57 -18.92 28.80
C ASP A 86 18.02 -18.77 27.33
N LEU A 87 18.54 -17.59 27.02
CA LEU A 87 19.05 -17.21 25.70
C LEU A 87 20.35 -17.92 25.36
N THR A 88 20.95 -18.67 26.31
CA THR A 88 22.18 -19.44 26.08
C THR A 88 22.01 -20.47 24.97
N SER A 89 20.81 -21.02 24.82
CA SER A 89 20.44 -21.93 23.71
C SER A 89 20.57 -21.26 22.33
N PHE A 90 20.11 -20.01 22.21
CA PHE A 90 20.16 -19.22 20.97
C PHE A 90 21.60 -18.85 20.59
N VAL A 91 22.41 -18.46 21.57
CA VAL A 91 23.82 -18.10 21.36
C VAL A 91 24.66 -19.30 20.90
N ARG A 92 24.32 -20.52 21.34
CA ARG A 92 25.03 -21.75 20.95
C ARG A 92 24.89 -22.13 19.47
N HIS A 93 23.93 -21.55 18.75
CA HIS A 93 23.77 -21.79 17.32
C HIS A 93 24.76 -21.01 16.44
N PHE A 94 25.49 -20.05 17.01
CA PHE A 94 26.51 -19.31 16.29
C PHE A 94 27.89 -19.93 16.55
N PRO A 95 28.65 -20.31 15.50
CA PRO A 95 30.03 -20.76 15.67
C PRO A 95 30.89 -19.64 16.26
N ALA A 96 31.76 -19.99 17.22
CA ALA A 96 32.54 -19.06 18.05
C ALA A 96 33.67 -18.30 17.32
N ASP A 97 33.62 -18.21 16.00
CA ASP A 97 34.65 -17.56 15.19
C ASP A 97 34.09 -16.28 14.55
N SER A 98 33.94 -15.24 15.37
CA SER A 98 33.98 -13.88 14.86
C SER A 98 34.82 -13.04 15.82
N LYS A 99 36.02 -12.67 15.36
CA LYS A 99 36.99 -11.92 16.14
C LYS A 99 36.38 -10.60 16.60
N GLY A 100 36.51 -10.33 17.90
CA GLY A 100 35.86 -9.23 18.60
C GLY A 100 36.27 -7.85 18.13
N ILE A 101 35.33 -6.91 18.26
CA ILE A 101 35.60 -5.48 18.29
C ILE A 101 35.52 -5.07 19.76
N THR A 102 36.69 -4.86 20.38
CA THR A 102 36.78 -4.21 21.69
C THR A 102 36.58 -2.71 21.49
N PHE A 103 35.42 -2.18 21.87
CA PHE A 103 35.28 -0.74 22.11
C PHE A 103 35.98 -0.43 23.43
N SER A 104 37.23 0.03 23.33
CA SER A 104 37.95 0.62 24.44
C SER A 104 37.32 1.97 24.79
N THR A 105 36.59 2.01 25.89
CA THR A 105 36.17 3.23 26.58
C THR A 105 37.43 3.88 27.16
N ALA A 106 37.98 4.88 26.47
CA ALA A 106 38.99 5.76 27.05
C ALA A 106 38.26 6.91 27.76
N SER A 107 38.30 6.90 29.09
CA SER A 107 38.08 8.08 29.91
C SER A 107 39.39 8.85 30.02
N SER A 108 39.39 10.12 29.62
CA SER A 108 40.16 11.23 30.19
C SER A 108 39.56 12.54 29.70
#